data_AF-A0A1H3RSV5-F1
#
_entry.id   AF-A0A1H3RSV5-F1
#
_cell.length_a   1.000
_cell.length_b   1.000
_cell.length_c   1.000
_cell.angle_alpha   90.00
_cell.angle_beta   90.00
_cell.angle_gamma   90.00
#
_symmetry.space_group_name_H-M   'P 1'
#
loop_
_entity.id
_entity.type
_entity.pdbx_description
1 polymer ?
#
loop_
_entity_poly.entity_id
_entity_poly.type
_entity_poly.pdbx_seq_one_letter_code
_entity_poly.pdbx_strand_id
1 'polypeptide(L)'
;MTAHYMSDGERQYLEKRKAESAALALLIETKNSRLVGDVKTYKGINYQMEPRGTYVCLNLPSLSGLEGSFTSAFALHKIIDDMERLKKLPKIGK
;
A
#
# COMPACT_ATOMS: atom_id res chain seq x y z
N MET A 1 44.37 -2.40 3.94
CA MET A 1 43.23 -1.45 3.85
C MET A 1 43.66 -0.29 2.97
N THR A 2 43.26 -0.30 1.70
CA THR A 2 43.57 0.78 0.75
C THR A 2 42.64 1.96 1.03
N ALA A 3 43.18 3.02 1.62
CA ALA A 3 42.48 4.29 1.74
C ALA A 3 42.38 4.92 0.35
N HIS A 4 41.23 4.77 -0.30
CA HIS A 4 40.94 5.52 -1.51
C HIS A 4 40.81 7.00 -1.15
N TYR A 5 41.80 7.79 -1.56
CA TYR A 5 41.74 9.25 -1.46
C TYR A 5 40.63 9.73 -2.41
N MET A 6 39.54 10.23 -1.84
CA MET A 6 38.49 10.91 -2.59
C MET A 6 38.75 12.41 -2.56
N SER A 7 38.72 13.04 -3.73
CA SER A 7 38.72 14.49 -3.85
C SER A 7 37.49 15.09 -3.16
N ASP A 8 37.61 16.33 -2.67
CA ASP A 8 36.51 17.06 -2.05
C ASP A 8 35.32 17.21 -3.02
N GLY A 9 35.60 17.40 -4.31
CA GLY A 9 34.59 17.44 -5.36
C GLY A 9 33.88 16.11 -5.58
N GLU A 10 34.58 14.98 -5.41
CA GLU A 10 33.98 13.64 -5.50
C GLU A 10 33.09 13.36 -4.28
N ARG A 11 33.46 13.84 -3.09
CA ARG A 11 32.63 13.75 -1.88
C ARG A 11 31.33 14.52 -2.05
N GLN A 12 31.42 15.80 -2.42
CA GLN A 12 30.24 16.65 -2.63
C GLN A 12 29.32 16.10 -3.71
N TYR A 13 29.89 15.54 -4.80
CA TYR A 13 29.10 14.90 -5.85
C TYR A 13 28.37 13.65 -5.35
N LEU A 14 29.03 12.77 -4.59
CA LEU A 14 28.39 11.59 -4.02
C LEU A 14 27.32 11.94 -2.99
N GLU A 15 27.54 12.95 -2.15
CA GLU A 15 26.56 13.43 -1.18
C GLU A 15 25.32 13.99 -1.88
N LYS A 16 25.51 14.80 -2.93
CA LYS A 16 24.40 15.32 -3.74
C LYS A 16 23.59 14.18 -4.38
N ARG A 17 24.27 13.22 -5.01
CA ARG A 17 23.63 12.04 -5.62
C ARG A 17 22.87 11.19 -4.61
N LYS A 18 23.40 11.02 -3.40
CA LYS A 18 22.72 10.34 -2.31
C LYS A 18 21.45 11.09 -1.89
N ALA A 19 21.52 12.40 -1.70
CA ALA A 19 20.36 13.22 -1.36
C ALA A 19 19.27 13.16 -2.45
N GLU A 20 19.66 13.25 -3.72
CA GLU A 20 18.75 13.12 -4.87
C GLU A 20 18.08 11.73 -4.90
N SER A 21 18.83 10.66 -4.64
CA SER A 21 18.27 9.31 -4.58
C SER A 21 17.29 9.11 -3.42
N ALA A 22 17.57 9.69 -2.26
CA ALA A 22 16.68 9.63 -1.10
C ALA A 22 15.38 10.39 -1.35
N ALA A 23 15.46 11.58 -1.96
CA ALA A 23 14.29 12.35 -2.36
C ALA A 23 13.43 11.58 -3.40
N LEU A 24 14.06 10.92 -4.37
CA LEU A 24 13.35 10.08 -5.33
C LEU A 24 12.67 8.88 -4.68
N ALA A 25 13.33 8.19 -3.75
CA ALA A 25 12.74 7.06 -3.03
C ALA A 25 11.47 7.46 -2.28
N LEU A 26 11.50 8.58 -1.56
CA LEU A 26 10.34 9.13 -0.85
C LEU A 26 9.18 9.49 -1.80
N LEU A 27 9.51 10.09 -2.95
CA LEU A 27 8.52 10.42 -3.98
C LEU A 27 7.88 9.17 -4.58
N ILE A 28 8.66 8.11 -4.81
CA ILE A 28 8.18 6.83 -5.34
C ILE A 28 7.27 6.15 -4.32
N GLU A 29 7.65 6.12 -3.05
CA GLU A 29 6.82 5.58 -1.97
C GLU A 29 5.48 6.31 -1.90
N THR A 30 5.52 7.65 -1.84
CA THR A 30 4.31 8.49 -1.78
C THR A 30 3.37 8.25 -2.97
N LYS A 31 3.92 8.12 -4.18
CA LYS A 31 3.10 7.83 -5.38
C LYS A 31 2.52 6.42 -5.38
N ASN A 32 3.30 5.44 -4.91
CA ASN A 32 2.87 4.04 -4.89
C ASN A 32 1.81 3.76 -3.82
N SER A 33 1.77 4.57 -2.75
CA SER A 33 0.76 4.46 -1.69
C SER A 33 -0.57 5.14 -2.03
N ARG A 34 -0.65 5.89 -3.13
CA ARG A 34 -1.90 6.57 -3.51
C ARG A 34 -2.84 5.56 -4.17
N LEU A 35 -3.92 5.21 -3.47
CA LEU A 35 -4.98 4.37 -4.01
C LEU A 35 -5.57 4.99 -5.28
N VAL A 36 -5.87 4.15 -6.26
CA VAL A 36 -6.33 4.52 -7.60
C VAL A 36 -7.72 3.98 -7.89
N GLY A 37 -8.42 4.67 -8.77
CA GLY A 37 -9.78 4.31 -9.18
C GLY A 37 -10.85 4.66 -8.15
N ASP A 38 -12.10 4.31 -8.46
CA ASP A 38 -13.24 4.55 -7.59
C ASP A 38 -13.29 3.58 -6.40
N VAL A 39 -13.81 4.08 -5.28
CA VAL A 39 -14.14 3.26 -4.13
C VAL A 39 -15.36 2.42 -4.49
N LYS A 40 -15.20 1.10 -4.48
CA LYS A 40 -16.27 0.15 -4.72
C LYS A 40 -16.82 -0.35 -3.39
N THR A 41 -18.12 -0.56 -3.33
CA THR A 41 -18.80 -1.10 -2.15
C THR A 41 -19.33 -2.49 -2.45
N TYR A 42 -19.06 -3.46 -1.59
CA TYR A 42 -19.64 -4.81 -1.66
C TYR A 42 -20.08 -5.27 -0.27
N LYS A 43 -21.36 -5.61 -0.12
CA LYS A 43 -21.97 -6.04 1.16
C LYS A 43 -21.65 -5.13 2.35
N GLY A 44 -21.56 -3.83 2.10
CA GLY A 44 -21.25 -2.80 3.11
C GLY A 44 -19.76 -2.61 3.39
N ILE A 45 -18.86 -3.34 2.74
CA ILE A 45 -17.41 -3.12 2.81
C ILE A 45 -16.97 -2.28 1.62
N ASN A 46 -16.26 -1.20 1.92
CA ASN A 46 -15.64 -0.35 0.92
C ASN A 46 -14.25 -0.91 0.57
N TYR A 47 -13.89 -0.94 -0.70
CA TYR A 47 -12.58 -1.35 -1.15
C TYR A 47 -12.14 -0.55 -2.37
N GLN A 48 -10.84 -0.39 -2.54
CA GLN A 48 -10.24 0.38 -3.63
C GLN A 48 -9.02 -0.35 -4.18
N MET A 49 -8.63 0.00 -5.41
CA MET A 49 -7.50 -0.61 -6.09
C MET A 49 -6.22 0.18 -5.80
N GLU A 50 -5.12 -0.52 -5.52
CA GLU A 50 -3.78 0.04 -5.48
C GLU A 50 -3.22 0.17 -6.90
N PRO A 51 -2.25 1.08 -7.14
CA PRO A 51 -1.61 1.24 -8.45
C PRO A 51 -1.01 -0.05 -9.04
N ARG A 52 -0.66 -1.00 -8.17
CA ARG A 52 -0.07 -2.31 -8.52
C ARG A 52 -1.12 -3.37 -8.89
N GLY A 53 -2.39 -3.02 -8.84
CA GLY A 53 -3.51 -3.87 -9.22
C GLY A 53 -4.05 -4.79 -8.13
N THR A 54 -3.56 -4.63 -6.90
CA THR A 54 -4.16 -5.22 -5.71
C THR A 54 -5.35 -4.40 -5.23
N TYR A 55 -6.26 -5.01 -4.49
CA TYR A 55 -7.42 -4.37 -3.89
C TYR A 55 -7.24 -4.35 -2.38
N VAL A 56 -7.52 -3.22 -1.75
CA VAL A 56 -7.48 -3.05 -0.30
C VAL A 56 -8.83 -2.61 0.21
N CYS A 57 -9.22 -3.18 1.35
CA CYS A 57 -10.44 -2.77 2.03
C CYS A 57 -10.20 -1.47 2.82
N LEU A 58 -11.19 -0.58 2.77
CA LEU A 58 -11.17 0.72 3.42
C LEU A 58 -12.14 0.72 4.60
N ASN A 59 -11.80 1.48 5.64
CA ASN A 59 -12.64 1.73 6.82
C ASN A 59 -13.09 0.44 7.54
N LEU A 60 -12.18 -0.53 7.65
CA LEU A 60 -12.42 -1.73 8.44
C LEU A 60 -12.10 -1.49 9.92
N PRO A 61 -12.92 -1.99 10.87
CA PRO A 61 -12.51 -2.04 12.26
C PRO A 61 -11.31 -2.98 12.45
N SER A 62 -10.41 -2.68 13.36
CA SER A 62 -9.10 -3.34 13.56
C SER A 62 -9.16 -4.86 13.83
N LEU A 63 -10.34 -5.39 14.15
CA LEU A 63 -10.60 -6.82 14.40
C LEU A 63 -11.28 -7.55 13.22
N SER A 64 -11.32 -6.92 12.04
CA SER A 64 -12.04 -7.43 10.88
C SER A 64 -11.44 -8.67 10.24
N GLY A 65 -10.14 -8.93 10.39
CA GLY A 65 -9.46 -10.03 9.68
C GLY A 65 -9.37 -9.83 8.16
N LEU A 66 -9.76 -8.65 7.64
CA LEU A 66 -9.70 -8.24 6.24
C LEU A 66 -8.57 -7.23 5.98
N GLU A 67 -7.63 -7.13 6.91
CA GLU A 67 -6.44 -6.28 6.76
C GLU A 67 -5.45 -6.97 5.81
N GLY A 68 -5.56 -6.66 4.52
CA GLY A 68 -4.67 -7.22 3.50
C GLY A 68 -4.93 -6.69 2.10
N SER A 69 -3.96 -6.92 1.22
CA SER A 69 -4.06 -6.64 -0.22
C SER A 69 -4.51 -7.91 -0.95
N PHE A 70 -5.60 -7.81 -1.71
CA PHE A 70 -6.19 -8.91 -2.47
C PHE A 70 -5.82 -8.80 -3.94
N THR A 71 -5.41 -9.90 -4.58
CA THR A 71 -4.98 -9.89 -5.99
C THR A 71 -6.13 -9.80 -7.00
N SER A 72 -7.37 -10.01 -6.56
CA SER A 72 -8.56 -9.89 -7.41
C SER A 72 -9.80 -9.50 -6.62
N ALA A 73 -10.72 -8.77 -7.27
CA ALA A 73 -12.03 -8.44 -6.71
C ALA A 73 -12.86 -9.71 -6.42
N PHE A 74 -12.73 -10.74 -7.23
CA PHE A 74 -13.43 -12.02 -7.02
C PHE A 74 -12.96 -12.73 -5.75
N ALA A 75 -11.65 -12.80 -5.51
CA ALA A 75 -11.10 -13.38 -4.28
C ALA A 75 -11.59 -12.59 -3.05
N LEU A 76 -11.61 -11.25 -3.15
CA LEU A 76 -12.15 -10.39 -2.10
C LEU A 76 -13.63 -10.71 -1.82
N HIS A 77 -14.48 -10.75 -2.85
CA HIS A 77 -15.92 -11.04 -2.68
C HIS A 77 -16.15 -12.42 -2.08
N LYS A 78 -15.38 -13.44 -2.51
CA LYS A 78 -15.45 -14.78 -1.93
C LYS A 78 -15.13 -14.80 -0.44
N ILE A 79 -14.10 -14.07 -0.01
CA ILE A 79 -13.72 -13.99 1.41
C ILE A 79 -14.81 -13.27 2.20
N ILE A 80 -15.38 -12.19 1.64
CA ILE A 80 -16.52 -11.48 2.24
C ILE A 80 -17.73 -12.44 2.41
N ASP A 81 -18.04 -13.24 1.39
CA ASP A 81 -19.09 -14.27 1.43
C ASP A 81 -18.83 -15.34 2.49
N ASP A 82 -17.60 -15.84 2.60
CA ASP A 82 -17.22 -16.81 3.63
C ASP A 82 -17.37 -16.21 5.04
N MET A 83 -16.94 -14.97 5.23
CA MET A 83 -17.08 -14.26 6.51
C MET A 83 -18.54 -13.96 6.86
N GLU A 84 -19.39 -13.70 5.87
CA GLU A 84 -20.85 -13.55 6.05
C GLU A 84 -21.47 -14.84 6.55
N ARG A 85 -21.12 -15.97 5.93
CA ARG A 85 -21.59 -17.31 6.34
C ARG A 85 -21.19 -17.62 7.77
N LEU A 86 -19.98 -17.21 8.17
CA LEU A 86 -19.47 -17.38 9.53
C LEU A 86 -20.03 -16.34 10.53
N LYS A 87 -20.90 -15.41 10.09
CA LYS A 87 -21.43 -14.28 10.87
C LYS A 87 -20.34 -13.41 11.54
N LYS A 88 -19.13 -13.41 10.98
CA LYS A 88 -17.98 -12.63 11.48
C LYS A 88 -17.76 -11.35 10.69
N LEU A 89 -18.69 -10.98 9.81
CA LEU A 89 -18.59 -9.76 9.03
C LEU A 89 -18.56 -8.54 9.96
N PRO A 90 -17.46 -7.76 9.95
CA PRO A 90 -17.42 -6.46 10.62
C PRO A 90 -18.45 -5.54 9.96
N LYS A 91 -19.59 -5.35 10.62
CA LYS A 91 -20.55 -4.33 10.21
C LYS A 91 -19.95 -2.99 10.60
N ILE A 92 -19.72 -2.12 9.61
CA ILE A 92 -19.48 -0.71 9.87
C ILE A 92 -20.75 -0.19 10.54
N GLY A 93 -20.66 -0.01 11.86
CA GLY A 93 -21.73 0.59 12.66
C GLY A 93 -22.01 1.99 12.12
N LYS A 94 -23.28 2.27 11.87
CA LYS A 94 -23.76 3.63 11.59
C LYS A 94 -23.49 4.54 12.78
#